data_AF-A0A357L0E9-F1
#
_entry.id   AF-A0A357L0E9-F1
#
_cell.length_a   1.000
_cell.length_b   1.000
_cell.length_c   1.000
_cell.angle_alpha   90.00
_cell.angle_beta   90.00
_cell.angle_gamma   90.00
#
_symmetry.space_group_name_H-M   'P 1'
#
loop_
_entity.id
_entity.type
_entity.pdbx_description
1 polymer ?
#
loop_
_entity_poly.entity_id
_entity_poly.type
_entity_poly.pdbx_seq_one_letter_code
_entity_poly.pdbx_strand_id
1 'polypeptide(L)'
;MASPGKRLLKSPAAGAAVSAGVGAYIRLVAATSRRDFIGREHADGLLRSDKGFILAFWHARLLMGPVIRRETDRPVAMLISAHRDGAMIAAAVKGFGI
;
A
#
# COMPACT_ATOMS: atom_id res chain seq x y z
N MET A 1 29.85 4.75 -21.05
CA MET A 1 28.88 5.87 -21.07
C MET A 1 27.46 5.31 -21.18
N ALA A 2 26.60 5.49 -20.18
CA ALA A 2 25.21 4.99 -20.24
C ALA A 2 24.36 5.90 -21.14
N SER A 3 23.56 5.32 -22.04
CA SER A 3 22.78 6.07 -23.02
C SER A 3 21.74 7.01 -22.37
N PRO A 4 21.37 8.13 -23.02
CA PRO A 4 20.42 9.12 -22.49
C PRO A 4 19.10 8.53 -21.99
N GLY A 5 18.58 7.49 -22.67
CA GLY A 5 17.36 6.79 -22.28
C GLY A 5 17.45 6.06 -20.94
N LYS A 6 18.62 5.53 -20.56
CA LYS A 6 18.84 4.86 -19.27
C LYS A 6 18.90 5.84 -18.09
N ARG A 7 19.08 7.13 -18.36
CA ARG A 7 19.19 8.20 -17.36
C ARG A 7 17.81 8.82 -17.03
N LEU A 8 16.89 8.84 -17.99
CA LEU A 8 15.51 9.28 -17.80
C LEU A 8 14.73 8.38 -16.82
N LEU A 9 14.93 7.06 -16.94
CA LEU A 9 14.35 6.03 -16.05
C LEU A 9 14.86 6.09 -14.60
N LYS A 10 15.97 6.80 -14.35
CA LYS A 10 16.55 6.98 -13.00
C LYS A 10 16.22 8.35 -12.39
N SER A 11 15.34 9.13 -13.01
CA SER A 11 14.97 10.44 -12.49
C SER A 11 13.96 10.31 -11.33
N PRO A 12 14.03 11.18 -10.30
CA PRO A 12 13.03 11.23 -9.24
C PRO A 12 11.60 11.41 -9.76
N ALA A 13 11.44 12.16 -10.85
CA ALA A 13 10.15 12.37 -11.53
C ALA A 13 9.58 11.08 -12.13
N ALA A 14 10.43 10.26 -12.77
CA ALA A 14 10.00 8.96 -13.30
C ALA A 14 9.55 8.02 -12.15
N GLY A 15 10.31 7.99 -11.05
CA GLY A 15 9.92 7.23 -9.85
C GLY A 15 8.58 7.69 -9.28
N ALA A 16 8.37 9.00 -9.16
CA ALA A 16 7.10 9.56 -8.68
C ALA A 16 5.92 9.21 -9.60
N ALA A 17 6.12 9.27 -10.92
CA ALA A 17 5.09 8.90 -11.89
C ALA A 17 4.73 7.41 -11.80
N VAL A 18 5.73 6.53 -11.65
CA VAL A 18 5.51 5.09 -11.43
C VAL A 18 4.74 4.85 -10.14
N SER A 19 5.15 5.44 -9.03
CA SER A 19 4.46 5.31 -7.74
C SER A 19 3.01 5.82 -7.81
N ALA A 20 2.77 6.97 -8.47
CA ALA A 20 1.43 7.48 -8.69
C ALA A 20 0.58 6.54 -9.55
N GLY A 21 1.15 5.97 -10.61
CA GLY A 21 0.51 4.97 -11.46
C GLY A 21 0.13 3.71 -10.69
N VAL A 22 1.02 3.21 -9.83
CA VAL A 22 0.74 2.06 -8.94
C VAL A 22 -0.40 2.41 -7.98
N GLY A 23 -0.36 3.58 -7.34
CA GLY A 23 -1.44 4.02 -6.45
C GLY A 23 -2.79 4.14 -7.16
N ALA A 24 -2.80 4.66 -8.39
CA ALA A 24 -4.00 4.75 -9.23
C ALA A 24 -4.53 3.35 -9.61
N TYR A 25 -3.64 2.43 -9.96
CA TYR A 25 -3.99 1.05 -10.26
C TYR A 25 -4.60 0.33 -9.04
N ILE A 26 -4.02 0.50 -7.84
CA ILE A 26 -4.59 -0.03 -6.60
C ILE A 26 -6.00 0.51 -6.39
N ARG A 27 -6.22 1.83 -6.59
CA ARG A 27 -7.56 2.43 -6.47
C ARG A 27 -8.56 1.86 -7.48
N LEU A 28 -8.13 1.67 -8.72
CA LEU A 28 -8.94 1.07 -9.78
C LEU A 28 -9.38 -0.34 -9.37
N VAL A 29 -8.43 -1.23 -9.07
CA VAL A 29 -8.73 -2.60 -8.63
C VAL A 29 -9.64 -2.58 -7.40
N ALA A 30 -9.34 -1.75 -6.41
CA ALA A 30 -10.13 -1.63 -5.19
C ALA A 30 -11.56 -1.12 -5.42
N ALA A 31 -11.81 -0.39 -6.50
CA ALA A 31 -13.13 0.10 -6.90
C ALA A 31 -13.90 -0.89 -7.79
N THR A 32 -13.19 -1.70 -8.58
CA THR A 32 -13.79 -2.68 -9.50
C THR A 32 -13.92 -4.08 -8.91
N SER A 33 -13.30 -4.35 -7.75
CA SER A 33 -13.35 -5.65 -7.08
C SER A 33 -14.30 -5.65 -5.89
N ARG A 34 -15.00 -6.78 -5.69
CA ARG A 34 -15.70 -7.08 -4.43
C ARG A 34 -14.69 -7.55 -3.38
N ARG A 35 -15.01 -7.33 -2.10
CA ARG A 35 -14.19 -7.79 -0.98
C ARG A 35 -15.05 -8.62 -0.05
N ASP A 36 -14.60 -9.84 0.17
CA ASP A 36 -15.18 -10.75 1.13
C ASP A 36 -14.20 -10.92 2.29
N PHE A 37 -14.70 -10.74 3.51
CA PHE A 37 -13.93 -11.00 4.71
C PHE A 37 -14.36 -12.34 5.29
N ILE A 38 -13.40 -13.27 5.41
CA ILE A 38 -13.60 -14.57 6.03
C ILE A 38 -13.02 -14.49 7.44
N GLY A 39 -13.81 -14.82 8.47
CA GLY A 39 -13.37 -14.77 9.87
C GLY A 39 -13.26 -13.34 10.44
N ARG A 40 -14.07 -12.40 9.93
CA ARG A 40 -14.05 -10.98 10.35
C ARG A 40 -14.33 -10.77 11.83
N GLU A 41 -15.16 -11.64 12.41
CA GLU A 41 -15.52 -11.62 13.83
C GLU A 41 -14.30 -11.60 14.77
N HIS A 42 -13.18 -12.21 14.35
CA HIS A 42 -11.93 -12.20 15.12
C HIS A 42 -11.23 -10.83 15.11
N ALA A 43 -11.38 -10.07 14.01
CA ALA A 43 -10.81 -8.73 13.86
C ALA A 43 -11.72 -7.64 14.45
N ASP A 44 -13.04 -7.80 14.39
CA ASP A 44 -13.99 -6.77 14.84
C ASP A 44 -13.82 -6.42 16.32
N GLY A 45 -13.51 -7.40 17.17
CA GLY A 45 -13.20 -7.15 18.58
C GLY A 45 -11.96 -6.28 18.77
N LEU A 46 -10.92 -6.50 17.97
CA LEU A 46 -9.68 -5.72 18.01
C LEU A 46 -9.90 -4.31 17.45
N LEU A 47 -10.63 -4.20 16.32
CA LEU A 47 -10.95 -2.93 15.66
C LEU A 47 -11.78 -1.99 16.53
N ARG A 48 -12.69 -2.54 17.35
CA ARG A 48 -13.51 -1.77 18.31
C ARG A 48 -12.80 -1.49 19.64
N SER A 49 -11.68 -2.16 19.92
CA SER A 49 -10.91 -1.91 21.14
C SER A 49 -9.99 -0.71 20.99
N ASP A 50 -9.56 -0.11 22.10
CA ASP A 50 -8.51 0.91 22.11
C ASP A 50 -7.09 0.33 22.02
N LYS A 51 -6.95 -1.00 21.96
CA LYS A 51 -5.64 -1.65 21.85
C LYS A 51 -5.11 -1.57 20.43
N GLY A 52 -3.78 -1.42 20.29
CA GLY A 52 -3.11 -1.62 19.01
C GLY A 52 -2.96 -3.11 18.70
N PHE A 53 -2.90 -3.47 17.43
CA PHE A 53 -2.63 -4.84 16.99
C PHE A 53 -1.80 -4.84 15.70
N ILE A 54 -1.13 -5.96 15.44
CA ILE A 54 -0.36 -6.16 14.21
C ILE A 54 -1.24 -6.92 13.23
N LEU A 55 -1.50 -6.31 12.08
CA LEU A 55 -2.10 -6.99 10.95
C LEU A 55 -1.01 -7.62 10.08
N ALA A 56 -0.93 -8.93 10.08
CA ALA A 56 -0.07 -9.68 9.16
C ALA A 56 -0.85 -10.05 7.89
N PHE A 57 -0.18 -10.03 6.74
CA PHE A 57 -0.75 -10.46 5.47
C PHE A 57 0.29 -11.18 4.62
N TRP A 58 -0.19 -12.07 3.75
CA TRP A 58 0.64 -12.79 2.79
C TRP A 58 0.96 -11.94 1.57
N HIS A 59 2.13 -12.18 0.96
CA HIS A 59 2.61 -11.47 -0.23
C HIS A 59 1.58 -11.42 -1.38
N ALA A 60 0.79 -12.49 -1.56
CA ALA A 60 -0.26 -12.55 -2.58
C ALA A 60 -1.34 -11.46 -2.44
N ARG A 61 -1.44 -10.80 -1.28
CA ARG A 61 -2.42 -9.74 -1.00
C ARG A 61 -1.79 -8.36 -0.77
N LEU A 62 -0.48 -8.21 -1.01
CA LEU A 62 0.26 -6.98 -0.74
C LEU A 62 -0.34 -5.77 -1.46
N LEU A 63 -0.78 -5.96 -2.71
CA LEU A 63 -1.38 -4.90 -3.52
C LEU A 63 -2.61 -4.26 -2.85
N MET A 64 -3.41 -5.06 -2.15
CA MET A 64 -4.61 -4.60 -1.45
C MET A 64 -4.35 -4.22 0.02
N GLY A 65 -3.13 -4.43 0.51
CA GLY A 65 -2.71 -4.06 1.87
C GLY A 65 -3.09 -2.62 2.23
N PRO A 66 -2.80 -1.61 1.38
CA PRO A 66 -3.12 -0.22 1.72
C PRO A 66 -4.60 0.09 1.84
N VAL A 67 -5.43 -0.73 1.22
CA VAL A 67 -6.86 -0.55 1.19
C VAL A 67 -7.51 -0.92 2.52
N ILE A 68 -6.83 -1.72 3.35
CA ILE A 68 -7.27 -2.07 4.71
C ILE A 68 -7.43 -0.84 5.61
N ARG A 69 -6.79 0.28 5.26
CA ARG A 69 -6.95 1.55 5.98
C ARG A 69 -8.41 2.02 6.00
N ARG A 70 -9.28 1.53 5.10
CA ARG A 70 -10.73 1.82 5.14
C ARG A 70 -11.48 1.08 6.25
N GLU A 71 -10.86 0.10 6.89
CA GLU A 71 -11.48 -0.73 7.93
C GLU A 71 -11.36 -0.11 9.34
N THR A 72 -10.66 1.02 9.47
CA THR A 72 -10.48 1.72 10.75
C THR A 72 -10.20 3.20 10.55
N ASP A 73 -10.74 4.03 11.44
CA ASP A 73 -10.39 5.45 11.50
C ASP A 73 -9.10 5.71 12.30
N ARG A 74 -8.56 4.68 12.96
CA ARG A 74 -7.34 4.78 13.76
C ARG A 74 -6.10 4.90 12.87
N PRO A 75 -4.97 5.44 13.39
CA PRO A 75 -3.71 5.47 12.66
C PRO A 75 -3.25 4.06 12.27
N VAL A 76 -2.83 3.90 11.01
CA VAL A 76 -2.28 2.66 10.47
C VAL A 76 -0.86 2.94 10.00
N ALA A 77 0.08 2.09 10.38
CA ALA A 77 1.46 2.13 9.89
C ALA A 77 1.77 0.81 9.17
N MET A 78 2.44 0.89 8.03
CA MET A 78 2.90 -0.28 7.29
C MET A 78 4.42 -0.39 7.37
N LEU A 79 4.90 -1.57 7.74
CA LEU A 79 6.34 -1.84 7.79
C LEU A 79 6.85 -2.05 6.37
N ILE A 80 7.72 -1.14 5.91
CA ILE A 80 8.29 -1.15 4.56
C ILE A 80 9.82 -1.01 4.69
N SER A 81 10.56 -1.82 3.93
CA SER A 81 12.02 -1.75 3.90
C SER A 81 12.51 -0.37 3.46
N ALA A 82 13.64 0.09 4.03
CA ALA A 82 14.32 1.32 3.64
C ALA A 82 15.06 1.23 2.28
N HIS A 83 15.02 0.07 1.61
CA HIS A 83 15.61 -0.10 0.28
C HIS A 83 14.88 0.75 -0.77
N ARG A 84 15.55 1.01 -1.92
CA ARG A 84 14.99 1.85 -3.00
C ARG A 84 13.60 1.40 -3.45
N ASP A 85 13.39 0.10 -3.56
CA ASP A 85 12.10 -0.44 -4.01
C ASP A 85 11.02 -0.29 -2.93
N GLY A 86 11.41 -0.38 -1.65
CA GLY A 86 10.53 -0.07 -0.53
C GLY A 86 10.12 1.40 -0.50
N ALA A 87 11.04 2.34 -0.78
CA ALA A 87 10.71 3.75 -0.91
C ALA A 87 9.68 4.02 -2.03
N MET A 88 9.78 3.30 -3.16
CA MET A 88 8.81 3.40 -4.25
C MET A 88 7.42 2.89 -3.84
N ILE A 89 7.36 1.77 -3.10
CA ILE A 89 6.10 1.25 -2.54
C ILE A 89 5.51 2.25 -1.54
N ALA A 90 6.32 2.75 -0.59
CA ALA A 90 5.89 3.74 0.38
C ALA A 90 5.29 4.98 -0.30
N ALA A 91 5.94 5.48 -1.35
CA ALA A 91 5.42 6.59 -2.15
C ALA A 91 4.09 6.26 -2.86
N ALA A 92 3.93 5.04 -3.37
CA ALA A 92 2.71 4.60 -4.05
C ALA A 92 1.51 4.51 -3.10
N VAL A 93 1.75 4.10 -1.84
CA VAL A 93 0.69 3.84 -0.86
C VAL A 93 0.40 5.03 0.06
N LYS A 94 1.25 6.06 0.07
CA LYS A 94 1.10 7.28 0.88
C LYS A 94 -0.29 7.92 0.73
N GLY A 95 -0.84 7.93 -0.49
CA GLY A 95 -2.16 8.52 -0.76
C GLY A 95 -3.34 7.77 -0.12
N PHE A 96 -3.12 6.61 0.49
CA PHE A 96 -4.14 5.85 1.22
C PHE A 96 -4.24 6.23 2.71
N GLY A 97 -3.30 7.04 3.23
CA GLY A 97 -3.26 7.44 4.64
C GLY A 97 -2.60 6.39 5.53
N ILE A 98 -1.49 5.83 5.05
CA ILE A 98 -0.60 4.88 5.74
C ILE A 98 0.79 5.49 5.81
#